data_AF-A0A9Q4C170-F1
#
_entry.id   AF-A0A9Q4C170-F1
#
_cell.length_a   1.000
_cell.length_b   1.000
_cell.length_c   1.000
_cell.angle_alpha   90.00
_cell.angle_beta   90.00
_cell.angle_gamma   90.00
#
_symmetry.space_group_name_H-M   'P 1'
#
loop_
_entity.id
_entity.type
_entity.pdbx_description
1 polymer ?
#
loop_
_entity_poly.entity_id
_entity_poly.type
_entity_poly.pdbx_seq_one_letter_code
_entity_poly.pdbx_strand_id
1 'polypeptide(L)'
;MTVTTRTARSIWEKYFAGKEEVLEELRNLSREIEKKAIERKSAVDSATVEWEKRDEYPELRSLLSVIHGSDRDICIMAHDLACHADGQTEFATTNPRDFVDDGRERLILENTEIDRVVDLAQR
;
A
#
# COMPACT_ATOMS: atom_id res chain seq x y z
N MET A 1 14.75 60.49 -16.54
CA MET A 1 14.86 59.08 -16.94
C MET A 1 13.48 58.46 -16.89
N THR A 2 12.78 58.42 -18.02
CA THR A 2 11.40 57.94 -18.14
C THR A 2 11.44 56.49 -18.57
N VAL A 3 11.29 55.56 -17.62
CA VAL A 3 11.05 54.15 -17.94
C VAL A 3 9.68 54.10 -18.62
N THR A 4 9.70 53.87 -19.93
CA THR A 4 8.52 53.77 -20.78
C THR A 4 7.56 52.71 -20.22
N THR A 5 6.34 53.13 -19.92
CA THR A 5 5.21 52.34 -19.39
C THR A 5 4.91 51.08 -20.21
N ARG A 6 5.38 51.03 -21.46
CA ARG A 6 5.28 49.88 -22.38
C ARG A 6 6.14 48.69 -21.94
N THR A 7 7.33 48.94 -21.39
CA THR A 7 8.27 47.88 -20.98
C THR A 7 7.83 47.22 -19.67
N ALA A 8 7.22 47.98 -18.76
CA ALA A 8 6.64 47.43 -17.53
C ALA A 8 5.45 46.50 -17.85
N ARG A 9 4.58 46.87 -18.80
CA ARG A 9 3.42 46.05 -19.19
C ARG A 9 3.82 44.71 -19.81
N SER A 10 4.83 44.69 -20.69
CA SER A 10 5.31 43.46 -21.33
C SER A 10 6.06 42.53 -20.38
N ILE A 11 6.55 43.05 -19.25
CA ILE A 11 7.15 42.25 -18.18
C ILE A 11 6.01 41.65 -17.34
N TRP A 12 5.02 42.44 -16.94
CA TRP A 12 3.88 41.97 -16.14
C TRP A 12 3.02 40.89 -16.82
N GLU A 13 2.79 40.98 -18.14
CA GLU A 13 2.11 39.92 -18.91
C GLU A 13 2.94 38.63 -19.06
N LYS A 14 4.26 38.70 -18.80
CA LYS A 14 5.18 37.56 -18.94
C LYS A 14 5.33 36.73 -17.66
N TYR A 15 4.89 37.24 -16.52
CA TYR A 15 5.13 36.64 -15.20
C TYR A 15 3.87 36.21 -14.44
N PHE A 16 2.68 36.57 -14.92
CA PHE A 16 1.42 36.13 -14.33
C PHE A 16 0.63 35.31 -15.35
N ALA A 17 0.50 34.01 -15.08
CA ALA A 17 -0.41 33.15 -15.82
C ALA A 17 -1.83 33.71 -15.71
N GLY A 18 -2.53 33.75 -16.85
CA GLY A 18 -3.93 34.19 -16.87
C GLY A 18 -4.77 33.31 -15.95
N LYS A 19 -5.84 33.84 -15.34
CA LYS A 19 -6.73 33.04 -14.47
C LYS A 19 -7.19 31.75 -15.18
N GLU A 20 -7.53 31.85 -16.45
CA GLU A 20 -7.97 30.75 -17.29
C GLU A 20 -6.85 29.71 -17.52
N GLU A 21 -5.60 30.15 -17.66
CA GLU A 21 -4.43 29.30 -17.82
C GLU A 21 -4.15 28.50 -16.54
N VAL A 22 -4.15 29.17 -15.38
CA VAL A 22 -4.00 28.51 -14.07
C VAL A 22 -5.12 27.50 -13.83
N LEU A 23 -6.37 27.85 -14.18
CA LEU A 23 -7.50 26.93 -14.05
C LEU A 23 -7.35 25.69 -14.93
N GLU A 24 -6.83 25.85 -16.14
CA GLU A 24 -6.60 24.73 -17.05
C GLU A 24 -5.46 23.84 -16.57
N GLU A 25 -4.36 24.41 -16.09
CA GLU A 25 -3.25 23.65 -15.48
C GLU A 25 -3.72 22.86 -14.26
N LEU A 26 -4.52 23.46 -13.37
CA LEU A 26 -5.06 22.77 -12.20
C LEU A 26 -6.00 21.63 -12.59
N ARG A 27 -6.81 21.79 -13.63
CA ARG A 27 -7.67 20.72 -14.15
C ARG A 27 -6.85 19.58 -14.74
N ASN A 28 -5.82 19.89 -15.51
CA ASN A 28 -4.92 18.89 -16.07
C ASN A 28 -4.16 18.15 -14.97
N LEU A 29 -3.69 18.86 -13.94
CA LEU A 29 -3.09 18.24 -12.76
C LEU A 29 -4.06 17.30 -12.03
N SER A 30 -5.32 17.72 -11.84
CA SER A 30 -6.37 16.86 -11.23
C SER A 30 -6.54 15.56 -12.02
N ARG A 31 -6.67 15.66 -13.35
CA ARG A 31 -6.82 14.49 -14.23
C ARG A 31 -5.60 13.57 -14.18
N GLU A 32 -4.40 14.13 -14.12
CA GLU A 32 -3.17 13.33 -14.00
C GLU A 32 -3.08 12.61 -12.65
N ILE A 33 -3.53 13.22 -11.56
CA ILE A 33 -3.61 12.56 -10.25
C ILE A 33 -4.60 11.39 -10.30
N GLU A 34 -5.78 11.61 -10.87
CA GLU A 34 -6.82 10.57 -11.03
C GLU A 34 -6.33 9.41 -11.89
N LYS A 35 -5.71 9.72 -13.03
CA LYS A 35 -5.13 8.72 -13.94
C LYS A 35 -4.08 7.86 -13.23
N LYS A 36 -3.15 8.49 -12.50
CA LYS A 36 -2.12 7.76 -11.73
C LYS A 36 -2.73 6.86 -10.66
N ALA A 37 -3.82 7.27 -10.01
CA ALA A 37 -4.50 6.44 -9.05
C ALA A 37 -5.14 5.20 -9.72
N ILE A 38 -5.78 5.38 -10.88
CA ILE A 38 -6.37 4.29 -11.67
C ILE A 38 -5.31 3.30 -12.14
N GLU A 39 -4.20 3.79 -12.69
CA GLU A 39 -3.08 2.95 -13.16
C GLU A 39 -2.47 2.14 -12.01
N ARG A 40 -2.26 2.76 -10.84
CA ARG A 40 -1.77 2.05 -9.64
C ARG A 40 -2.74 0.99 -9.18
N LYS A 41 -4.05 1.30 -9.13
CA LYS A 41 -5.07 0.31 -8.76
C LYS A 41 -5.04 -0.88 -9.72
N SER A 42 -5.02 -0.61 -11.03
CA SER A 42 -4.96 -1.67 -12.04
C SER A 42 -3.69 -2.54 -11.89
N ALA A 43 -2.55 -1.94 -11.54
CA ALA A 43 -1.32 -2.69 -11.29
C ALA A 43 -1.43 -3.57 -10.05
N VAL A 44 -2.03 -3.08 -8.96
CA VAL A 44 -2.29 -3.87 -7.75
C VAL A 44 -3.27 -5.00 -8.04
N ASP A 45 -4.43 -4.69 -8.63
CA ASP A 45 -5.47 -5.69 -8.93
C ASP A 45 -4.93 -6.83 -9.79
N SER A 46 -4.05 -6.52 -10.77
CA SER A 46 -3.43 -7.53 -11.64
C SER A 46 -2.32 -8.36 -10.97
N ALA A 47 -1.77 -7.87 -9.85
CA ALA A 47 -0.76 -8.56 -9.07
C ALA A 47 -1.34 -9.32 -7.87
N THR A 48 -2.63 -9.11 -7.53
CA THR A 48 -3.29 -9.73 -6.39
C THR A 48 -4.30 -10.79 -6.83
N VAL A 49 -4.41 -11.86 -6.03
CA VAL A 49 -5.45 -12.88 -6.18
C VAL A 49 -6.27 -12.91 -4.90
N GLU A 50 -7.60 -12.89 -5.02
CA GLU A 50 -8.49 -13.07 -3.88
C GLU A 50 -8.41 -14.52 -3.38
N TRP A 51 -8.33 -14.69 -2.07
CA TRP A 51 -8.32 -16.00 -1.43
C TRP A 51 -9.56 -16.19 -0.58
N GLU A 52 -10.34 -17.22 -0.88
CA GLU A 52 -11.41 -17.69 -0.01
C GLU A 52 -10.87 -18.82 0.87
N LYS A 53 -11.01 -18.62 2.19
CA LYS A 53 -10.58 -19.58 3.20
C LYS A 53 -11.28 -20.92 3.00
N ARG A 54 -10.51 -22.01 2.99
CA ARG A 54 -11.00 -23.36 2.70
C ARG A 54 -11.31 -24.15 3.96
N ASP A 55 -10.39 -24.13 4.94
CA ASP A 55 -10.50 -24.91 6.16
C ASP A 55 -10.53 -24.05 7.42
N GLU A 56 -11.09 -24.59 8.49
CA GLU A 56 -11.12 -23.95 9.81
C GLU A 56 -10.01 -24.51 10.71
N TYR A 57 -9.26 -23.61 11.38
CA TYR A 57 -8.11 -23.95 12.23
C TYR A 57 -8.32 -23.43 13.68
N PRO A 58 -9.25 -24.03 14.44
CA PRO A 58 -9.59 -23.57 15.80
C PRO A 58 -8.41 -23.67 16.79
N GLU A 59 -7.52 -24.65 16.61
CA GLU A 59 -6.32 -24.84 17.41
C GLU A 59 -5.35 -23.65 17.27
N LEU A 60 -5.19 -23.12 16.05
CA LEU A 60 -4.34 -21.95 15.81
C LEU A 60 -4.83 -20.70 16.52
N ARG A 61 -6.15 -20.56 16.74
CA ARG A 61 -6.69 -19.42 17.49
C ARG A 61 -6.16 -19.36 18.92
N SER A 62 -5.90 -20.53 19.52
CA SER A 62 -5.37 -20.64 20.87
C SER A 62 -3.86 -20.43 20.90
N LEU A 63 -3.13 -21.05 19.96
CA LEU A 63 -1.68 -20.93 19.84
C LEU A 63 -1.24 -19.50 19.54
N LEU A 64 -1.97 -18.81 18.67
CA LEU A 64 -1.72 -17.43 18.28
C LEU A 64 -2.46 -16.40 19.15
N SER A 65 -2.89 -16.77 20.36
CA SER A 65 -3.69 -15.89 21.23
C SER A 65 -2.98 -14.60 21.67
N VAL A 66 -1.65 -14.56 21.59
CA VAL A 66 -0.81 -13.37 21.84
C VAL A 66 -0.94 -12.32 20.72
N ILE A 67 -1.38 -12.74 19.53
CA ILE A 67 -1.70 -11.86 18.42
C ILE A 67 -3.17 -11.44 18.59
N HIS A 68 -3.41 -10.14 18.66
CA HIS A 68 -4.72 -9.60 19.05
C HIS A 68 -5.59 -9.27 17.83
N GLY A 69 -6.90 -9.37 18.04
CA GLY A 69 -7.89 -8.86 17.08
C GLY A 69 -7.81 -9.51 15.71
N SER A 70 -7.88 -8.66 14.68
CA SER A 70 -7.87 -9.04 13.27
C SER A 70 -6.57 -9.71 12.83
N ASP A 71 -5.44 -9.34 13.42
CA ASP A 71 -4.12 -9.78 12.95
C ASP A 71 -3.96 -11.30 13.10
N ARG A 72 -4.55 -11.86 14.17
CA ARG A 72 -4.61 -13.30 14.37
C ARG A 72 -5.45 -14.00 13.31
N ASP A 73 -6.59 -13.42 12.94
CA ASP A 73 -7.43 -13.98 11.88
C ASP A 73 -6.71 -13.94 10.53
N ILE A 74 -5.90 -12.90 10.27
CA ILE A 74 -5.04 -12.81 9.08
C ILE A 74 -3.96 -13.91 9.10
N CYS A 75 -3.30 -14.18 10.23
CA CYS A 75 -2.37 -15.30 10.35
C CYS A 75 -3.01 -16.65 10.00
N ILE A 76 -4.25 -16.88 10.46
CA ILE A 76 -4.98 -18.12 10.18
C ILE A 76 -5.35 -18.21 8.69
N MET A 77 -5.76 -17.10 8.06
CA MET A 77 -6.02 -17.09 6.62
C MET A 77 -4.74 -17.31 5.81
N ALA A 78 -3.62 -16.73 6.24
CA ALA A 78 -2.33 -16.95 5.58
C ALA A 78 -1.83 -18.38 5.76
N HIS A 79 -2.06 -19.00 6.91
CA HIS A 79 -1.84 -20.44 7.11
C HIS A 79 -2.68 -21.26 6.13
N ASP A 80 -3.98 -20.98 6.02
CA ASP A 80 -4.85 -21.68 5.07
C ASP A 80 -4.35 -21.56 3.63
N LEU A 81 -3.93 -20.35 3.23
CA LEU A 81 -3.32 -20.14 1.91
C LEU A 81 -2.04 -20.96 1.76
N ALA A 82 -1.15 -20.95 2.76
CA ALA A 82 0.11 -21.68 2.70
C ALA A 82 -0.08 -23.21 2.61
N CYS A 83 -1.08 -23.77 3.31
CA CYS A 83 -1.45 -25.19 3.19
C CYS A 83 -1.84 -25.61 1.77
N HIS A 84 -2.35 -24.67 0.97
CA HIS A 84 -2.97 -24.93 -0.33
C HIS A 84 -2.24 -24.30 -1.52
N ALA A 85 -1.25 -23.46 -1.26
CA ALA A 85 -0.43 -22.82 -2.28
C ALA A 85 0.73 -23.74 -2.67
N ASP A 86 1.05 -23.78 -3.96
CA ASP A 86 2.26 -24.44 -4.42
C ASP A 86 3.47 -23.51 -4.21
N GLY A 87 4.53 -24.03 -3.60
CA GLY A 87 5.81 -23.33 -3.45
C GLY A 87 5.98 -22.64 -2.10
N GLN A 88 6.96 -21.73 -2.04
CA GLN A 88 7.27 -21.00 -0.80
C GLN A 88 6.33 -19.80 -0.62
N THR A 89 5.87 -19.60 0.61
CA THR A 89 4.97 -18.53 1.01
C THR A 89 5.69 -17.49 1.87
N GLU A 90 5.50 -16.21 1.54
CA GLU A 90 6.04 -15.09 2.31
C GLU A 90 4.89 -14.22 2.82
N PHE A 91 4.78 -14.05 4.13
CA PHE A 91 3.84 -13.15 4.77
C PHE A 91 4.48 -11.76 4.90
N ALA A 92 4.08 -10.84 4.04
CA ALA A 92 4.59 -9.47 4.03
C ALA A 92 3.72 -8.51 4.87
N THR A 93 4.36 -7.66 5.68
CA THR A 93 3.70 -6.58 6.43
C THR A 93 4.45 -5.26 6.28
N THR A 94 3.73 -4.14 6.28
CA THR A 94 4.30 -2.78 6.36
C THR A 94 4.25 -2.20 7.77
N ASN A 95 3.70 -2.94 8.73
CA ASN A 95 3.67 -2.57 10.13
C ASN A 95 4.40 -3.67 10.94
N PRO A 96 5.66 -3.44 11.32
CA PRO A 96 6.49 -4.46 11.97
C PRO A 96 5.90 -4.96 13.29
N ARG A 97 5.12 -4.12 13.98
CA ARG A 97 4.49 -4.46 15.27
C ARG A 97 3.46 -5.58 15.16
N ASP A 98 2.87 -5.77 14.00
CA ASP A 98 1.78 -6.73 13.83
C ASP A 98 2.33 -8.16 13.91
N PHE A 99 3.50 -8.42 13.33
CA PHE A 99 4.02 -9.79 13.16
C PHE A 99 5.51 -9.98 13.42
N VAL A 100 6.33 -8.93 13.45
CA VAL A 100 7.80 -9.06 13.56
C VAL A 100 8.30 -8.78 14.98
N ASP A 101 7.61 -7.93 15.74
CA ASP A 101 8.00 -7.58 17.11
C ASP A 101 7.65 -8.66 18.16
N ASP A 102 8.30 -8.57 19.34
CA ASP A 102 8.01 -9.34 20.56
C ASP A 102 7.95 -10.88 20.39
N GLY A 103 8.72 -11.41 19.44
CA GLY A 103 8.79 -12.85 19.17
C GLY A 103 7.58 -13.41 18.43
N ARG A 104 6.69 -12.55 17.93
CA ARG A 104 5.51 -12.95 17.13
C ARG A 104 5.90 -13.64 15.84
N GLU A 105 6.97 -13.20 15.18
CA GLU A 105 7.45 -13.81 13.94
C GLU A 105 7.75 -15.29 14.15
N ARG A 106 8.55 -15.58 15.18
CA ARG A 106 8.87 -16.95 15.56
C ARG A 106 7.61 -17.74 15.91
N LEU A 107 6.69 -17.16 16.68
CA LEU A 107 5.43 -17.82 17.02
C LEU A 107 4.62 -18.20 15.76
N ILE A 108 4.56 -17.31 14.77
CA ILE A 108 3.87 -17.56 13.50
C ILE A 108 4.56 -18.68 12.73
N LEU A 109 5.87 -18.56 12.50
CA LEU A 109 6.64 -19.55 11.73
C LEU A 109 6.67 -20.94 12.39
N GLU A 110 6.61 -21.02 13.72
CA GLU A 110 6.59 -22.30 14.44
C GLU A 110 5.21 -22.99 14.43
N ASN A 111 4.12 -22.24 14.23
CA ASN A 111 2.76 -22.75 14.36
C ASN A 111 1.95 -22.66 13.06
N THR A 112 2.53 -22.20 11.96
CA THR A 112 1.84 -22.06 10.67
C THR A 112 2.70 -22.63 9.54
N GLU A 113 2.10 -22.88 8.37
CA GLU A 113 2.82 -23.36 7.17
C GLU A 113 3.51 -22.21 6.40
N ILE A 114 3.57 -21.01 6.99
CA ILE A 114 4.22 -19.84 6.38
C ILE A 114 5.73 -20.03 6.43
N ASP A 115 6.42 -19.90 5.29
CA ASP A 115 7.88 -20.09 5.26
C ASP A 115 8.64 -18.89 5.83
N ARG A 116 8.14 -17.67 5.59
CA ARG A 116 8.82 -16.42 5.98
C ARG A 116 7.85 -15.31 6.33
N VAL A 117 8.24 -14.45 7.26
CA VAL A 117 7.60 -13.17 7.53
C VAL A 117 8.54 -12.04 7.07
N VAL A 118 8.03 -11.05 6.33
CA VAL A 118 8.84 -9.99 5.73
C VAL A 118 8.29 -8.62 6.14
N ASP A 119 9.14 -7.79 6.74
CA ASP A 119 8.87 -6.38 6.98
C ASP A 119 9.23 -5.54 5.74
N LEU A 120 8.21 -5.03 5.06
CA LEU A 120 8.35 -4.15 3.90
C LEU A 120 8.57 -2.68 4.29
N ALA A 121 8.38 -2.30 5.55
CA ALA A 121 8.60 -0.91 5.99
C ALA A 121 10.09 -0.53 5.98
N GLN A 122 10.96 -1.53 6.09
CA GLN A 122 12.42 -1.36 6.14
C GLN A 122 13.11 -1.57 4.77
N ARG A 123 12.34 -1.83 3.71
CA ARG A 123 12.86 -2.25 2.40
C ARG A 123 12.91 -1.14 1.36
#